data_AF-E2SL31-F1
#
_entry.id   AF-E2SL31-F1
#
_cell.length_a   1.000
_cell.length_b   1.000
_cell.length_c   1.000
_cell.angle_alpha   90.00
_cell.angle_beta   90.00
_cell.angle_gamma   90.00
#
_symmetry.space_group_name_H-M   'P 1'
#
loop_
_entity.id
_entity.type
_entity.pdbx_description
1 polymer ?
#
loop_
_entity_poly.entity_id
_entity_poly.type
_entity_poly.pdbx_seq_one_letter_code
_entity_poly.pdbx_strand_id
1 'polypeptide(L)' 'MSRILEQILAKENMDKAKRHVCAKKGTYGVDDVSIEDIDKYIKELWQSIKGEILNRRYEPAPT' A
#
# COMPACT_ATOMS: atom_id res chain seq x y z
N MET A 1 2.19 -20.06 -1.72
CA MET A 1 1.75 -18.79 -1.12
C MET A 1 1.45 -19.04 0.35
N SER A 2 1.86 -18.18 1.29
CA SER A 2 1.45 -18.38 2.69
C SER A 2 0.02 -17.84 2.90
N ARG A 3 -0.80 -18.57 3.65
CA ARG A 3 -2.19 -18.19 3.99
C ARG A 3 -2.28 -16.77 4.57
N ILE A 4 -1.26 -16.37 5.33
CA ILE A 4 -1.17 -15.03 5.95
C ILE A 4 -0.94 -13.95 4.89
N LEU A 5 -0.06 -14.16 3.90
CA LEU A 5 0.21 -13.15 2.87
C LEU A 5 -1.02 -12.91 1.98
N GLU A 6 -1.79 -13.96 1.69
CA GLU A 6 -3.07 -13.84 0.97
C GLU A 6 -4.08 -12.98 1.74
N GLN A 7 -4.15 -13.16 3.06
CA GLN A 7 -5.00 -12.35 3.92
C GLN A 7 -4.54 -10.89 4.01
N ILE A 8 -3.21 -10.66 4.06
CA ILE A 8 -2.63 -9.30 4.06
C ILE A 8 -3.00 -8.56 2.76
N LEU A 9 -2.87 -9.22 1.61
CA LEU A 9 -3.11 -8.62 0.29
C LEU A 9 -4.58 -8.71 -0.17
N ALA A 10 -5.46 -9.25 0.67
CA ALA A 10 -6.89 -9.30 0.40
C ALA A 10 -7.46 -7.89 0.24
N LYS A 11 -8.35 -7.70 -0.74
CA LYS A 11 -8.95 -6.40 -1.05
C LYS A 11 -9.55 -5.74 0.19
N GLU A 12 -10.30 -6.50 0.98
CA GLU A 12 -10.95 -6.01 2.20
C GLU A 12 -9.93 -5.54 3.26
N ASN A 13 -8.81 -6.25 3.40
CA ASN A 13 -7.75 -5.86 4.32
C ASN A 13 -7.05 -4.58 3.85
N MET A 14 -6.74 -4.49 2.56
CA MET A 14 -6.10 -3.31 1.97
C MET A 14 -7.00 -2.07 2.03
N ASP A 15 -8.31 -2.22 1.80
CA ASP A 15 -9.29 -1.14 1.92
C ASP A 15 -9.34 -0.61 3.37
N LYS A 16 -9.29 -1.50 4.37
CA LYS A 16 -9.21 -1.12 5.80
C LYS A 16 -7.90 -0.41 6.13
N ALA A 17 -6.78 -0.95 5.65
CA ALA A 17 -5.45 -0.38 5.87
C ALA A 17 -5.36 1.04 5.31
N LYS A 18 -5.83 1.24 4.07
CA LYS A 18 -5.88 2.54 3.40
C LYS A 18 -6.67 3.56 4.21
N ARG A 19 -7.90 3.23 4.63
CA ARG A 19 -8.73 4.13 5.46
C ARG A 19 -8.03 4.52 6.76
N HIS A 20 -7.39 3.56 7.41
CA HIS A 20 -6.69 3.79 8.67
C HIS A 20 -5.46 4.70 8.49
N VAL A 21 -4.70 4.56 7.39
CA VAL A 21 -3.58 5.46 7.06
C VAL A 21 -4.08 6.86 6.74
N CYS A 22 -5.10 7.00 5.88
CA CYS A 22 -5.68 8.31 5.56
C CYS A 22 -6.24 9.02 6.80
N ALA A 23 -6.83 8.28 7.74
CA ALA A 23 -7.37 8.83 8.99
C ALA A 23 -6.29 9.33 9.94
N LYS A 24 -5.07 8.80 9.86
CA LYS A 24 -3.99 9.11 10.81
C LYS A 24 -3.33 10.47 10.61
N LYS A 25 -3.67 11.25 9.56
CA LYS A 25 -3.26 12.66 9.32
C LYS A 25 -1.82 13.03 9.72
N GLY A 26 -0.90 12.07 9.73
CA GLY A 26 0.32 12.15 10.50
C GLY A 26 1.49 11.74 9.64
N THR A 27 2.29 12.74 9.28
CA THR A 27 3.57 12.68 8.57
C THR A 27 3.49 12.04 7.19
N TYR A 28 3.33 12.89 6.19
CA TYR A 28 3.65 12.62 4.79
C TYR A 28 5.09 12.03 4.74
N GLY A 29 5.28 10.96 3.97
CA GLY A 29 6.61 10.44 3.69
C GLY A 29 7.40 11.40 2.81
N VAL A 30 8.64 11.01 2.45
CA VAL A 30 9.58 11.80 1.64
C VAL A 30 8.98 12.29 0.30
N ASP A 31 7.96 11.62 -0.21
CA ASP A 31 7.39 11.85 -1.55
C ASP A 31 6.28 12.93 -1.64
N ASP A 32 5.95 13.64 -0.55
CA ASP A 32 4.93 14.72 -0.50
C ASP A 32 3.59 14.33 -1.16
N VAL A 33 3.22 13.05 -1.10
CA VAL A 33 1.97 12.55 -1.71
C VAL A 33 0.80 12.98 -0.83
N SER A 34 -0.04 13.88 -1.35
CA SER A 34 -1.26 14.29 -0.67
C SER A 34 -2.22 13.09 -0.49
N ILE A 35 -3.11 13.16 0.51
CA ILE A 35 -4.12 12.10 0.73
C ILE A 35 -5.02 11.91 -0.51
N GLU A 36 -5.20 12.98 -1.29
CA GLU A 36 -5.96 12.98 -2.55
C GLU A 36 -5.21 12.23 -3.66
N ASP A 37 -3.88 12.29 -3.66
CA ASP A 37 -3.01 11.60 -4.61
C ASP A 37 -2.75 10.13 -4.25
N ILE A 38 -2.83 9.75 -2.97
CA ILE A 38 -2.68 8.35 -2.51
C ILE A 38 -3.66 7.41 -3.24
N ASP A 39 -4.89 7.86 -3.45
CA ASP A 39 -5.92 7.09 -4.14
C ASP A 39 -5.54 6.75 -5.59
N LYS A 40 -4.99 7.75 -6.29
CA LYS A 40 -4.55 7.63 -7.67
C LYS A 40 -3.27 6.81 -7.76
N TYR A 41 -2.28 7.11 -6.92
CA TYR A 41 -1.01 6.41 -6.84
C TYR A 41 -1.20 4.91 -6.59
N ILE A 42 -2.03 4.54 -5.60
CA ILE A 42 -2.33 3.14 -5.32
C ILE A 42 -3.03 2.51 -6.53
N LYS A 43 -4.04 3.16 -7.13
CA LYS A 43 -4.75 2.58 -8.29
C LYS A 43 -3.83 2.29 -9.46
N GLU A 44 -2.89 3.19 -9.75
CA GLU A 44 -1.97 3.07 -10.88
C GLU A 44 -0.90 1.99 -10.62
N LEU A 45 -0.37 1.90 -9.40
CA LEU A 45 0.78 1.05 -9.10
C LEU A 45 0.46 -0.26 -8.38
N TRP A 46 -0.77 -0.43 -7.85
CA TRP A 46 -1.12 -1.57 -6.99
C TRP A 46 -0.86 -2.93 -7.62
N GLN A 47 -1.15 -3.11 -8.91
CA GLN A 47 -0.90 -4.38 -9.59
C GLN A 47 0.60 -4.71 -9.62
N SER A 48 1.45 -3.70 -9.85
CA SER A 48 2.91 -3.85 -9.83
C SER A 48 3.40 -4.16 -8.42
N ILE A 49 3.07 -3.32 -7.44
CA ILE A 49 3.47 -3.47 -6.03
C ILE A 49 3.04 -4.84 -5.49
N LYS A 50 1.79 -5.25 -5.74
CA LYS A 50 1.30 -6.57 -5.35
C LYS A 50 2.14 -7.67 -6.00
N GLY A 51 2.41 -7.57 -7.31
CA GLY A 51 3.27 -8.51 -8.02
C GLY A 51 4.68 -8.61 -7.41
N GLU A 52 5.28 -7.49 -7.05
CA GLU A 52 6.61 -7.45 -6.42
C GLU A 52 6.62 -8.04 -5.02
N ILE A 53 5.60 -7.77 -4.20
CA ILE A 53 5.46 -8.37 -2.87
C ILE A 53 5.32 -9.89 -3.00
N LEU A 54 4.48 -10.37 -3.93
CA LEU A 54 4.26 -11.79 -4.16
C LEU A 54 5.54 -12.50 -4.64
N ASN A 55 6.36 -11.81 -5.43
CA ASN A 55 7.64 -12.32 -5.90
C ASN A 55 8.80 -12.05 -4.94
N ARG A 56 8.54 -11.46 -3.75
CA ARG A 56 9.56 -11.05 -2.76
C ARG A 56 10.65 -10.12 -3.32
N ARG A 57 10.27 -9.24 -4.25
CA ARG A 57 11.14 -8.23 -4.84
C ARG A 57 10.78 -6.80 -4.46
N TYR A 58 9.70 -6.61 -3.71
CA TYR A 58 9.29 -5.29 -3.27
C TYR A 58 10.30 -4.73 -2.27
N GLU A 59 10.89 -3.59 -2.62
CA GLU A 59 11.78 -2.81 -1.76
C GLU A 59 11.03 -1.55 -1.31
N PRO A 60 10.68 -1.45 -0.01
CA PRO A 60 10.07 -0.24 0.52
C PRO A 60 11.00 0.95 0.36
N ALA A 61 10.43 2.14 0.18
CA ALA A 61 11.18 3.39 0.25
C ALA A 61 11.90 3.48 1.61
N PRO A 62 13.12 4.05 1.65
CA PRO A 62 13.86 4.23 2.90
C PRO A 62 13.07 5.14 3.85
N THR A 63 13.07 4.77 5.13
CA THR A 63 12.47 5.53 6.24
C THR A 63 13.43 6.53 6.83
#